data_AF-A0A383AHW4-F1
#
_entry.id   AF-A0A383AHW4-F1
#
_cell.length_a   1.000
_cell.length_b   1.000
_cell.length_c   1.000
_cell.angle_alpha   90.00
_cell.angle_beta   90.00
_cell.angle_gamma   90.00
#
_symmetry.space_group_name_H-M   'P 1'
#
loop_
_entity.id
_entity.type
_entity.pdbx_description
1 polymer ?
#
loop_
_entity_poly.entity_id
_entity_poly.type
_entity_poly.pdbx_seq_one_letter_code
_entity_poly.pdbx_strand_id
1 'polypeptide(L)'
;MIWILLAILFVVPLVVVYFIIIRSVDRYAPAPLWHLYLCLVWGAVGAVIPSVVGGLLGQEALNMALNEHDTKQGAEIVENASATFVAPLVEEPAKALGLLAIYVLSRRRVHETHGPLDGVV
;
A
#
# COMPACT_ATOMS: atom_id res chain seq x y z
N MET A 1 6.04 4.68 -21.54
CA MET A 1 5.46 3.38 -21.96
C MET A 1 6.06 2.19 -21.20
N ILE A 2 7.37 2.17 -20.91
CA ILE A 2 8.00 1.05 -20.16
C ILE A 2 7.41 0.81 -18.77
N TRP A 3 7.02 1.87 -18.06
CA TRP A 3 6.41 1.80 -16.72
C TRP A 3 5.14 0.95 -16.68
N ILE A 4 4.33 0.95 -17.75
CA ILE A 4 3.10 0.14 -17.82
C ILE A 4 3.45 -1.35 -17.94
N LEU A 5 4.44 -1.68 -18.77
CA LEU A 5 4.91 -3.06 -18.92
C LEU A 5 5.49 -3.59 -17.60
N LEU A 6 6.28 -2.78 -16.90
CA LEU A 6 6.81 -3.12 -15.58
C LEU A 6 5.69 -3.30 -14.55
N ALA A 7 4.72 -2.40 -14.50
CA ALA A 7 3.58 -2.52 -13.60
C ALA A 7 2.80 -3.83 -13.84
N ILE A 8 2.53 -4.17 -15.10
CA ILE A 8 1.90 -5.45 -15.46
C ILE A 8 2.76 -6.63 -15.01
N LEU A 9 4.06 -6.59 -15.30
CA LEU A 9 4.99 -7.67 -14.98
C LEU A 9 5.11 -7.94 -13.47
N PHE A 10 5.02 -6.93 -12.62
CA PHE A 10 5.12 -7.11 -11.17
C PHE A 10 3.78 -7.36 -10.49
N VAL A 11 2.70 -6.73 -10.95
CA VAL A 11 1.38 -6.84 -10.31
C VAL A 11 0.67 -8.12 -10.73
N VAL A 12 0.68 -8.47 -12.02
CA VAL A 12 -0.11 -9.60 -12.54
C VAL A 12 0.32 -10.94 -11.92
N PRO A 13 1.62 -11.28 -11.82
CA PRO A 13 2.02 -12.54 -11.18
C PRO A 13 1.57 -12.62 -9.72
N LEU A 14 1.61 -11.52 -8.98
CA LEU A 14 1.19 -11.49 -7.58
C LEU A 14 -0.32 -11.75 -7.44
N VAL A 15 -1.12 -11.10 -8.29
CA VAL A 15 -2.57 -11.32 -8.36
C VAL A 15 -2.87 -12.76 -8.77
N VAL A 16 -2.19 -13.29 -9.78
CA VAL A 16 -2.35 -14.67 -10.24
C VAL A 16 -2.01 -15.67 -9.12
N VAL A 17 -0.91 -15.46 -8.38
CA VAL A 17 -0.54 -16.27 -7.22
C VAL A 17 -1.62 -16.24 -6.15
N TYR A 18 -2.19 -15.06 -5.85
CA TYR A 18 -3.30 -14.95 -4.91
C TYR A 18 -4.51 -15.80 -5.36
N PHE A 19 -4.94 -15.67 -6.62
CA PHE A 19 -6.12 -16.38 -7.11
C PHE A 19 -5.89 -17.90 -7.27
N ILE A 20 -4.68 -18.32 -7.68
CA ILE A 20 -4.37 -19.74 -7.89
C ILE A 20 -4.06 -20.44 -6.57
N ILE A 21 -3.30 -19.82 -5.67
CA ILE A 21 -2.83 -20.47 -4.45
C ILE A 21 -3.75 -20.14 -3.29
N ILE A 22 -3.83 -18.87 -2.90
CA ILE A 22 -4.51 -18.44 -1.67
C ILE A 22 -6.01 -18.71 -1.78
N ARG A 23 -6.64 -18.28 -2.87
CA ARG A 23 -8.09 -18.47 -3.06
C ARG A 23 -8.48 -19.93 -3.27
N SER A 24 -7.61 -20.77 -3.82
CA SER A 24 -7.88 -22.21 -3.96
C SER A 24 -7.90 -22.93 -2.61
N VAL A 25 -7.12 -22.44 -1.64
CA VAL A 25 -7.13 -22.96 -0.27
C VAL A 25 -8.40 -22.53 0.47
N ASP A 26 -8.88 -21.31 0.22
CA ASP A 26 -10.10 -20.71 0.81
C ASP A 26 -11.42 -21.20 0.16
N ARG A 27 -11.44 -22.45 -0.33
CA ARG A 27 -12.54 -22.97 -1.17
C ARG A 27 -13.86 -23.20 -0.44
N TYR A 28 -13.82 -23.39 0.88
CA TYR A 28 -14.99 -23.77 1.68
C TYR A 28 -15.78 -22.57 2.21
N ALA A 29 -15.13 -21.44 2.43
CA ALA A 29 -15.75 -20.19 2.86
C ALA A 29 -15.09 -19.00 2.14
N PRO A 30 -15.24 -18.91 0.81
CA PRO A 30 -14.46 -17.98 0.02
C PRO A 30 -14.73 -16.54 0.40
N ALA A 31 -13.67 -15.78 0.63
CA ALA A 31 -13.79 -14.36 0.89
C ALA A 31 -14.55 -13.64 -0.25
N PRO A 32 -15.49 -12.76 0.10
CA PRO A 32 -16.22 -11.94 -0.86
C PRO A 32 -15.27 -11.07 -1.69
N LEU A 33 -15.52 -11.01 -3.01
CA LEU A 33 -14.65 -10.32 -3.95
C LEU A 33 -14.55 -8.80 -3.71
N TRP A 34 -15.59 -8.20 -3.12
CA TRP A 34 -15.64 -6.76 -2.88
C TRP A 34 -14.64 -6.33 -1.78
N HIS A 35 -14.41 -7.14 -0.74
CA HIS A 35 -13.35 -6.87 0.24
C HIS A 35 -11.96 -6.91 -0.39
N LEU A 36 -11.71 -7.88 -1.28
CA LEU A 36 -10.43 -7.99 -1.98
C LEU A 36 -10.18 -6.77 -2.86
N TYR A 37 -11.21 -6.34 -3.59
CA TYR A 37 -11.13 -5.14 -4.42
C TYR A 37 -10.86 -3.88 -3.58
N LEU A 38 -11.56 -3.71 -2.44
CA LEU A 38 -11.31 -2.57 -1.54
C LEU A 38 -9.89 -2.58 -0.99
N CYS A 39 -9.40 -3.73 -0.54
CA CYS A 39 -8.01 -3.86 -0.06
C CYS A 39 -7.00 -3.53 -1.15
N LEU A 40 -7.23 -4.03 -2.38
CA LEU A 40 -6.36 -3.77 -3.52
C LEU A 40 -6.36 -2.28 -3.89
N VAL A 41 -7.53 -1.66 -4.02
CA VAL A 41 -7.67 -0.24 -4.37
C VAL A 41 -7.08 0.66 -3.30
N TRP A 42 -7.32 0.37 -2.02
CA TRP A 42 -6.71 1.12 -0.93
C TRP A 42 -5.18 1.00 -0.96
N GLY A 43 -4.65 -0.22 -1.09
CA GLY A 43 -3.20 -0.44 -1.11
C GLY A 43 -2.50 0.17 -2.33
N ALA A 44 -3.13 0.11 -3.51
CA ALA A 44 -2.53 0.57 -4.76
C ALA A 44 -2.70 2.08 -5.01
N VAL A 45 -3.80 2.67 -4.55
CA VAL A 45 -4.14 4.08 -4.83
C VAL A 45 -4.32 4.87 -3.54
N GLY A 46 -5.10 4.33 -2.60
CA GLY A 46 -5.43 5.02 -1.35
C GLY A 46 -4.20 5.40 -0.53
N ALA A 47 -3.25 4.47 -0.36
CA ALA A 47 -2.04 4.67 0.44
C ALA A 47 -1.02 5.63 -0.21
N VAL A 48 -1.09 5.82 -1.53
CA VAL A 48 -0.22 6.76 -2.25
C VAL A 48 -0.53 8.20 -1.86
N ILE A 49 -1.81 8.53 -1.61
CA ILE A 49 -2.25 9.89 -1.24
C ILE A 49 -1.53 10.39 0.03
N PRO A 50 -1.58 9.70 1.19
CA PRO A 50 -0.85 10.13 2.37
C PRO A 50 0.66 10.00 2.20
N SER A 51 1.16 9.05 1.40
CA SER A 51 2.60 8.92 1.09
C SER A 51 3.15 10.17 0.39
N VAL A 52 2.42 10.70 -0.60
CA VAL A 52 2.79 11.95 -1.30
C VAL A 52 2.80 13.13 -0.33
N VAL A 53 1.78 13.26 0.52
CA VAL A 53 1.75 14.32 1.54
C VAL A 53 2.91 14.18 2.52
N GLY A 54 3.20 12.95 2.97
CA GLY A 54 4.32 12.65 3.83
C GLY A 54 5.68 12.97 3.21
N GLY A 55 5.85 12.68 1.91
CA GLY A 55 7.05 13.01 1.15
C GLY A 55 7.29 14.52 1.05
N LEU A 56 6.23 15.31 0.82
CA LEU A 56 6.32 16.77 0.79
C LEU A 56 6.75 17.34 2.16
N LEU A 57 6.12 16.87 3.24
CA LEU A 57 6.49 17.28 4.61
C LEU A 57 7.92 16.83 4.98
N GLY A 58 8.31 15.63 4.53
CA GLY A 58 9.66 15.11 4.70
C GLY A 58 10.72 15.92 3.99
N GLN A 59 10.43 16.39 2.77
CA GLN A 59 11.31 17.28 2.02
C GLN A 59 11.50 18.61 2.76
N GLU A 60 10.42 19.22 3.26
CA GLU A 60 10.53 20.45 4.07
C GLU A 60 11.38 20.25 5.32
N ALA A 61 11.17 19.15 6.05
CA ALA A 61 11.94 18.82 7.25
C ALA A 61 13.44 18.59 6.95
N LEU A 62 13.77 17.85 5.88
CA LEU A 62 15.15 17.63 5.46
C LEU A 62 15.81 18.94 5.00
N ASN A 63 15.10 19.76 4.24
CA ASN A 63 15.60 21.06 3.78
C ASN A 63 15.96 21.99 4.96
N MET A 64 15.14 22.00 6.01
CA MET A 64 15.44 22.77 7.23
C MET A 64 16.65 22.21 8.00
N ALA A 65 16.82 20.89 8.02
CA ALA A 65 17.91 20.23 8.76
C ALA A 65 19.27 20.33 8.05
N LEU A 66 19.27 20.24 6.71
CA LEU A 66 20.48 20.18 5.90
C LEU A 66 20.93 21.56 5.40
N ASN A 67 20.05 22.57 5.44
CA ASN A 67 20.35 23.96 5.05
C ASN A 67 20.95 24.08 3.62
N GLU A 68 20.54 23.19 2.71
CA GLU A 68 21.06 23.04 1.35
C GLU A 68 20.50 24.08 0.36
N HIS A 69 20.15 25.28 0.82
CA HIS A 69 19.64 26.35 -0.06
C HIS A 69 20.62 26.77 -1.16
N ASP A 70 21.91 26.40 -1.07
CA ASP A 70 22.97 26.94 -1.93
C ASP A 70 23.47 26.02 -3.05
N THR A 71 23.04 24.75 -3.17
CA THR A 71 23.56 23.86 -4.24
C THR A 71 22.52 22.90 -4.83
N LYS A 72 22.46 22.85 -6.17
CA LYS A 72 21.55 21.95 -6.92
C LYS A 72 21.71 20.47 -6.56
N GLN A 73 22.92 20.05 -6.20
CA GLN A 73 23.20 18.67 -5.76
C GLN A 73 22.52 18.33 -4.42
N GLY A 74 22.40 19.29 -3.50
CA GLY A 74 21.73 19.06 -2.23
C GLY A 74 20.24 18.82 -2.39
N ALA A 75 19.58 19.69 -3.17
CA ALA A 75 18.15 19.53 -3.48
C ALA A 75 17.80 18.14 -4.07
N GLU A 76 18.66 17.61 -4.95
CA GLU A 76 18.48 16.27 -5.53
C GLU A 76 18.68 15.15 -4.48
N ILE A 77 19.63 15.31 -3.56
CA ILE A 77 19.86 14.37 -2.46
C ILE A 77 18.66 14.36 -1.50
N VAL A 78 18.13 15.53 -1.14
CA VAL A 78 16.94 15.65 -0.27
C VAL A 78 15.71 15.03 -0.91
N GLU A 79 15.48 15.30 -2.21
CA GLU A 79 14.37 14.71 -2.95
C GLU A 79 14.46 13.18 -2.97
N ASN A 80 15.62 12.64 -3.32
CA ASN A 80 15.86 11.20 -3.37
C ASN A 80 15.76 10.54 -1.98
N ALA A 81 16.27 11.19 -0.94
CA ALA A 81 16.20 10.69 0.43
C ALA A 81 14.76 10.69 0.95
N SER A 82 13.99 11.75 0.69
CA SER A 82 12.56 11.78 1.05
C SER A 82 11.77 10.69 0.32
N ALA A 83 11.97 10.54 -0.99
CA ALA A 83 11.29 9.52 -1.79
C ALA A 83 11.66 8.09 -1.38
N THR A 84 12.90 7.85 -0.92
CA THR A 84 13.37 6.51 -0.56
C THR A 84 13.01 6.12 0.87
N PHE A 85 13.05 7.05 1.81
CA PHE A 85 12.89 6.74 3.24
C PHE A 85 11.58 7.26 3.82
N VAL A 86 11.22 8.51 3.55
CA VAL A 86 10.04 9.13 4.16
C VAL A 86 8.76 8.60 3.53
N ALA A 87 8.73 8.48 2.19
CA ALA A 87 7.55 7.95 1.50
C ALA A 87 7.16 6.54 1.98
N PRO A 88 8.05 5.52 2.02
CA PRO A 88 7.68 4.20 2.53
C PRO A 88 7.28 4.21 4.01
N LEU A 89 7.92 5.07 4.83
CA LEU A 89 7.60 5.19 6.25
C LEU A 89 6.17 5.69 6.48
N VAL A 90 5.59 6.44 5.54
CA VAL A 90 4.21 6.91 5.60
C VAL A 90 3.26 5.95 4.88
N GLU A 91 3.68 5.40 3.74
CA GLU A 91 2.87 4.53 2.90
C GLU A 91 2.53 3.20 3.60
N GLU A 92 3.50 2.54 4.21
CA GLU A 92 3.27 1.21 4.83
C GLU A 92 2.31 1.29 6.04
N PRO A 93 2.43 2.26 6.96
CA PRO A 93 1.41 2.47 7.99
C PRO A 93 0.05 2.88 7.41
N ALA A 94 0.01 3.67 6.34
CA ALA A 94 -1.26 4.05 5.70
C ALA A 94 -1.97 2.84 5.08
N LYS A 95 -1.24 1.89 4.48
CA LYS A 95 -1.78 0.61 4.02
C LYS A 95 -2.36 -0.20 5.18
N ALA A 96 -1.60 -0.31 6.28
CA ALA A 96 -2.05 -1.03 7.48
C ALA A 96 -3.30 -0.40 8.12
N LEU A 97 -3.36 0.94 8.18
CA LEU A 97 -4.51 1.67 8.71
C LEU A 97 -5.76 1.46 7.86
N GLY A 98 -5.65 1.44 6.54
CA GLY A 98 -6.79 1.13 5.68
C GLY A 98 -7.26 -0.31 5.84
N LEU A 99 -6.33 -1.27 5.95
CA LEU A 99 -6.70 -2.66 6.24
C LEU A 99 -7.44 -2.77 7.59
N LEU A 100 -6.95 -2.08 8.61
CA LEU A 100 -7.61 -2.01 9.92
C LEU A 100 -9.00 -1.38 9.81
N ALA A 101 -9.15 -0.29 9.06
CA ALA A 101 -10.44 0.35 8.84
C ALA A 101 -11.43 -0.59 8.12
N ILE A 102 -10.99 -1.25 7.05
CA ILE A 102 -11.80 -2.24 6.32
C ILE A 102 -12.20 -3.40 7.25
N TYR A 103 -11.27 -3.91 8.05
CA TYR A 103 -11.54 -4.97 9.02
C TYR A 103 -12.58 -4.55 10.07
N VAL A 104 -12.41 -3.37 10.70
CA VAL A 104 -13.34 -2.87 11.73
C VAL A 104 -14.72 -2.61 11.13
N LEU A 105 -14.79 -2.06 9.92
CA LEU A 105 -16.06 -1.84 9.21
C LEU A 105 -16.74 -3.16 8.87
N SER A 106 -15.99 -4.14 8.32
CA SER A 106 -16.51 -5.48 8.03
C SER A 106 -17.07 -6.13 9.28
N ARG A 107 -16.31 -6.12 10.38
CA ARG A 107 -16.72 -6.70 11.66
C ARG A 107 -17.98 -6.07 12.25
N ARG A 108 -18.14 -4.75 12.11
CA ARG A 108 -19.27 -4.02 12.73
C ARG A 108 -20.54 -3.98 11.88
N ARG A 109 -20.41 -3.92 10.54
CA ARG A 109 -21.52 -3.66 9.62
C ARG A 109 -21.97 -4.89 8.85
N VAL A 110 -21.02 -5.75 8.48
CA VAL A 110 -21.26 -6.86 7.54
C VAL A 110 -21.25 -8.21 8.26
N HIS A 111 -20.58 -8.29 9.42
CA HIS A 111 -20.40 -9.52 10.20
C HIS A 111 -19.70 -10.66 9.43
N GLU A 112 -19.05 -10.33 8.31
CA GLU A 112 -18.24 -11.25 7.49
C GLU A 112 -16.79 -11.28 7.99
N THR A 113 -16.58 -11.66 9.25
CA THR A 113 -15.24 -11.92 9.78
C THR A 113 -15.05 -13.42 9.96
N HIS A 114 -14.35 -14.03 9.00
CA HIS A 114 -13.94 -15.42 9.06
C HIS A 114 -12.63 -15.58 9.84
N GLY A 115 -12.46 -16.72 10.49
CA GLY A 115 -11.19 -17.09 11.10
C GLY A 115 -10.09 -17.30 10.04
N PRO A 116 -8.79 -17.26 10.41
CA PRO A 116 -7.70 -17.47 9.46
C PRO A 116 -7.71 -18.85 8.76
N LEU A 117 -8.44 -19.81 9.32
CA LEU A 117 -8.52 -21.19 8.85
C LEU A 117 -9.94 -21.60 8.42
N ASP A 118 -10.91 -20.68 8.44
CA ASP A 118 -12.34 -20.97 8.17
C ASP A 118 -12.58 -21.50 6.75
N GLY A 119 -11.75 -21.09 5.78
CA GLY A 119 -11.88 -21.55 4.40
C GLY A 119 -11.11 -22.82 4.07
N VAL A 120 -10.22 -23.28 4.97
CA VAL A 120 -9.35 -24.46 4.78
C VAL A 120 -10.06 -25.74 5.22
N VAL A 121 -10.81 -25.68 6.33
CA VAL A 121 -11.38 -26.85 7.03
C VAL A 121 -12.90 -26.79 7.06
#